data_AF-A0A2E2ZZR6-F1
#
_entry.id   AF-A0A2E2ZZR6-F1
#
_cell.length_a   1.000
_cell.length_b   1.000
_cell.length_c   1.000
_cell.angle_alpha   90.00
_cell.angle_beta   90.00
_cell.angle_gamma   90.00
#
_symmetry.space_group_name_H-M   'P 1'
#
loop_
_entity.id
_entity.type
_entity.pdbx_description
1 polymer ?
#
loop_
_entity_poly.entity_id
_entity_poly.type
_entity_poly.pdbx_seq_one_letter_code
_entity_poly.pdbx_strand_id
1 'polypeptide(L)'
;MLGCAFAPQVQAQASLADRIAEAQAEWLIKSWEGDVDGSKVSLSFKWVIEGHVIASHFKGNNSESFSLIAVNPESGEVEQTGYNKDGKKNTGSWGPKDEMPFLKLTSKDGEGNSQTMGVGFRLIDENNLELQIFNVDANGTVADFSEFSLEMKSVKAKKKI
;
A
#
# COMPACT_ATOMS: atom_id res chain seq x y z
N MET A 1 -42.33 -35.14 0.54
CA MET A 1 -41.14 -34.47 -0.02
C MET A 1 -40.53 -33.62 1.08
N LEU A 2 -39.30 -33.94 1.53
CA LEU A 2 -38.53 -33.04 2.38
C LEU A 2 -37.91 -31.96 1.49
N GLY A 3 -38.25 -30.70 1.72
CA GLY A 3 -37.58 -29.56 1.10
C GLY A 3 -36.38 -29.17 1.96
N CYS A 4 -35.17 -29.35 1.44
CA CYS A 4 -33.96 -28.79 2.03
C CYS A 4 -33.97 -27.27 1.80
N ALA A 5 -34.07 -26.49 2.87
CA ALA A 5 -33.81 -25.07 2.84
C ALA A 5 -32.30 -24.85 2.68
N PHE A 6 -31.87 -24.28 1.55
CA PHE A 6 -30.53 -23.72 1.42
C PHE A 6 -30.53 -22.38 2.16
N ALA A 7 -29.95 -22.35 3.36
CA ALA A 7 -29.63 -21.09 4.00
C ALA A 7 -28.56 -20.37 3.18
N PRO A 8 -28.70 -19.07 2.88
CA PRO A 8 -27.62 -18.32 2.24
C PRO A 8 -26.43 -18.33 3.20
N GLN A 9 -25.33 -18.97 2.79
CA GLN A 9 -24.06 -18.80 3.46
C GLN A 9 -23.67 -17.34 3.27
N VAL A 10 -23.78 -16.53 4.34
CA VAL A 10 -23.14 -15.22 4.39
C VAL A 10 -21.65 -15.50 4.30
N GLN A 11 -21.11 -15.37 3.09
CA GLN A 11 -19.69 -15.52 2.85
C GLN A 11 -19.04 -14.35 3.59
N ALA A 12 -18.37 -14.63 4.71
CA ALA A 12 -17.66 -13.61 5.47
C ALA A 12 -16.70 -12.90 4.51
N GLN A 13 -16.75 -11.57 4.51
CA GLN A 13 -15.85 -10.77 3.67
C GLN A 13 -14.41 -11.08 4.06
N ALA A 14 -13.58 -11.45 3.08
CA ALA A 14 -12.17 -11.78 3.29
C ALA A 14 -11.45 -10.63 3.99
N SER A 15 -10.67 -10.95 5.02
CA SER A 15 -9.92 -9.98 5.82
C SER A 15 -8.78 -9.34 5.01
N LEU A 16 -8.11 -8.34 5.58
CA LEU A 16 -6.95 -7.76 4.92
C LEU A 16 -5.80 -8.78 4.87
N ALA A 17 -5.62 -9.60 5.90
CA ALA A 17 -4.61 -10.67 5.89
C ALA A 17 -4.88 -11.70 4.80
N ASP A 18 -6.14 -12.13 4.63
CA ASP A 18 -6.49 -13.10 3.58
C ASP A 18 -6.12 -12.57 2.19
N ARG A 19 -6.44 -11.30 1.92
CA ARG A 19 -6.12 -10.64 0.64
C ARG A 19 -4.63 -10.47 0.40
N ILE A 20 -3.86 -10.18 1.46
CA ILE A 20 -2.41 -10.10 1.37
C ILE A 20 -1.82 -11.48 1.08
N ALA A 21 -2.34 -12.54 1.69
CA ALA A 21 -1.91 -13.91 1.43
C ALA A 21 -2.26 -14.39 0.02
N GLU A 22 -3.47 -14.09 -0.46
CA GLU A 22 -3.88 -14.34 -1.85
C GLU A 22 -2.96 -13.62 -2.85
N ALA A 23 -2.55 -12.40 -2.53
CA ALA A 23 -1.60 -11.61 -3.33
C ALA A 23 -0.13 -11.99 -3.12
N GLN A 24 0.18 -12.93 -2.20
CA GLN A 24 1.53 -13.32 -1.80
C GLN A 24 2.41 -12.11 -1.43
N ALA A 25 1.83 -11.16 -0.69
CA ALA A 25 2.39 -9.84 -0.40
C ALA A 25 2.84 -9.65 1.07
N GLU A 26 2.82 -10.70 1.89
CA GLU A 26 3.18 -10.65 3.32
C GLU A 26 4.58 -10.10 3.56
N TRP A 27 5.48 -10.33 2.60
CA TRP A 27 6.84 -9.83 2.61
C TRP A 27 6.92 -8.30 2.70
N LEU A 28 5.88 -7.57 2.30
CA LEU A 28 5.84 -6.11 2.35
C LEU A 28 5.68 -5.57 3.79
N ILE A 29 5.12 -6.37 4.70
CA ILE A 29 4.81 -6.01 6.09
C ILE A 29 6.08 -6.01 6.96
N LYS A 30 6.96 -5.05 6.69
CA LYS A 30 8.16 -4.75 7.47
C LYS A 30 8.58 -3.30 7.27
N SER A 31 9.74 -2.94 7.80
CA SER A 31 10.36 -1.65 7.55
C SER A 31 11.43 -1.78 6.48
N TRP A 32 11.51 -0.77 5.62
CA TRP A 32 12.40 -0.66 4.48
C TRP A 32 13.11 0.68 4.52
N GLU A 33 14.39 0.69 4.16
CA GLU A 33 15.21 1.90 4.07
C GLU A 33 15.99 1.92 2.76
N GLY A 34 16.00 3.06 2.09
CA GLY A 34 16.77 3.30 0.87
C GLY A 34 17.47 4.65 0.94
N ASP A 35 18.15 4.99 -0.14
CA ASP A 35 18.78 6.28 -0.35
C ASP A 35 18.38 6.81 -1.72
N VAL A 36 18.02 8.08 -1.79
CA VAL A 36 17.75 8.81 -3.03
C VAL A 36 18.61 10.07 -2.98
N ASP A 37 19.57 10.18 -3.88
CA ASP A 37 20.48 11.34 -4.00
C ASP A 37 21.15 11.75 -2.67
N GLY A 38 21.59 10.76 -1.88
CA GLY A 38 22.24 10.98 -0.58
C GLY A 38 21.27 11.31 0.55
N SER A 39 19.96 11.24 0.29
CA SER A 39 18.91 11.39 1.29
C SER A 39 18.30 10.06 1.68
N LYS A 40 18.28 9.79 2.98
CA LYS A 40 17.64 8.60 3.52
C LYS A 40 16.12 8.63 3.27
N VAL A 41 15.61 7.53 2.74
CA VAL A 41 14.17 7.27 2.57
C VAL A 41 13.80 6.06 3.41
N SER A 42 12.64 6.12 4.06
CA SER A 42 12.10 4.98 4.82
C SER A 42 10.62 4.77 4.49
N LEU A 43 10.24 3.50 4.47
CA LEU A 43 8.89 3.05 4.26
C LEU A 43 8.61 1.90 5.23
N SER A 44 7.46 1.91 5.90
CA SER A 44 7.09 0.80 6.77
C SER A 44 5.63 0.46 6.68
N PHE A 45 5.35 -0.83 6.78
CA PHE A 45 4.01 -1.40 6.89
C PHE A 45 3.96 -2.26 8.15
N LYS A 46 3.00 -2.00 9.02
CA LYS A 46 2.85 -2.70 10.30
C LYS A 46 1.39 -2.92 10.61
N TRP A 47 1.04 -4.12 11.08
CA TRP A 47 -0.26 -4.35 11.69
C TRP A 47 -0.45 -3.41 12.89
N VAL A 48 -1.56 -2.68 12.88
CA VAL A 48 -2.07 -1.93 14.04
C VAL A 48 -3.33 -2.58 14.61
N ILE A 49 -4.06 -3.32 13.77
CA ILE A 49 -5.05 -4.32 14.17
C ILE A 49 -4.72 -5.56 13.35
N GLU A 50 -4.26 -6.62 14.03
CA GLU A 50 -3.83 -7.86 13.39
C GLU A 50 -4.89 -8.38 12.41
N GLY A 51 -4.49 -8.69 11.18
CA GLY A 51 -5.36 -9.21 10.13
C GLY A 51 -6.30 -8.21 9.46
N HIS A 52 -6.46 -7.00 10.00
CA HIS A 52 -7.51 -6.08 9.56
C HIS A 52 -7.01 -4.69 9.17
N VAL A 53 -6.03 -4.13 9.88
CA VAL A 53 -5.57 -2.75 9.62
C VAL A 53 -4.06 -2.65 9.69
N ILE A 54 -3.47 -2.15 8.61
CA ILE A 54 -2.03 -1.85 8.51
C ILE A 54 -1.82 -0.34 8.58
N ALA A 55 -0.84 0.10 9.38
CA ALA A 55 -0.27 1.42 9.26
C ALA A 55 0.84 1.42 8.20
N SER A 56 0.76 2.37 7.26
CA SER A 56 1.85 2.72 6.35
C SER A 56 2.48 4.03 6.79
N HIS A 57 3.81 4.07 6.88
CA HIS A 57 4.57 5.29 7.18
C HIS A 57 5.71 5.43 6.21
N PHE A 58 5.67 6.49 5.41
CA PHE A 58 6.73 6.90 4.50
C PHE A 58 7.38 8.18 5.01
N LYS A 59 8.71 8.25 4.93
CA LYS A 59 9.50 9.44 5.27
C LYS A 59 10.70 9.54 4.34
N GLY A 60 10.74 10.60 3.54
CA GLY A 60 11.89 11.06 2.77
C GLY A 60 12.43 12.39 3.31
N ASN A 61 13.28 13.07 2.55
CA ASN A 61 13.94 14.31 2.98
C ASN A 61 12.94 15.46 3.23
N ASN A 62 12.06 15.71 2.26
CA ASN A 62 11.09 16.81 2.27
C ASN A 62 9.64 16.31 2.27
N SER A 63 9.42 15.03 2.54
CA SER A 63 8.11 14.38 2.46
C SER A 63 7.95 13.38 3.59
N GLU A 64 6.78 13.34 4.19
CA GLU A 64 6.41 12.35 5.19
C GLU A 64 4.91 12.15 5.11
N SER A 65 4.46 10.90 5.21
CA SER A 65 3.04 10.56 5.23
C SER A 65 2.78 9.34 6.09
N PHE A 66 1.66 9.38 6.80
CA PHE A 66 1.15 8.27 7.60
C PHE A 66 -0.27 7.95 7.13
N SER A 67 -0.55 6.67 6.91
CA SER A 67 -1.84 6.20 6.41
C SER A 67 -2.26 4.90 7.09
N LEU A 68 -3.56 4.62 7.08
CA LEU A 68 -4.14 3.33 7.45
C LEU A 68 -4.64 2.64 6.18
N ILE A 69 -4.41 1.32 6.11
CA ILE A 69 -4.83 0.44 5.02
C ILE A 69 -5.81 -0.58 5.62
N ALA A 70 -6.99 -0.71 5.02
CA ALA A 70 -8.05 -1.60 5.47
C ALA A 70 -8.89 -2.08 4.29
N VAL A 71 -9.72 -3.09 4.51
CA VAL A 71 -10.76 -3.48 3.55
C VAL A 71 -11.98 -2.60 3.76
N ASN A 72 -12.43 -1.92 2.70
CA ASN A 72 -13.67 -1.18 2.70
C ASN A 72 -14.85 -2.18 2.82
N PRO A 73 -15.73 -2.05 3.83
CA PRO A 73 -16.82 -3.00 4.06
C PRO A 73 -17.93 -2.88 3.00
N GLU A 74 -18.05 -1.76 2.31
CA GLU A 74 -19.07 -1.54 1.28
C GLU A 74 -18.61 -2.07 -0.09
N SER A 75 -17.40 -1.70 -0.53
CA SER A 75 -16.88 -2.09 -1.85
C SER A 75 -16.17 -3.44 -1.86
N GLY A 76 -15.66 -3.89 -0.71
CA GLY A 76 -14.79 -5.05 -0.66
C GLY A 76 -13.37 -4.80 -1.16
N GLU A 77 -13.00 -3.56 -1.47
CA GLU A 77 -11.67 -3.21 -1.97
C GLU A 77 -10.70 -2.89 -0.82
N VAL A 78 -9.40 -3.04 -1.06
CA VAL A 78 -8.37 -2.60 -0.11
C VAL A 78 -8.08 -1.12 -0.37
N GLU A 79 -8.36 -0.29 0.61
CA GLU A 79 -8.19 1.16 0.53
C GLU A 79 -7.14 1.66 1.52
N GLN A 80 -6.56 2.81 1.21
CA GLN A 80 -5.63 3.53 2.06
C GLN A 80 -6.15 4.94 2.29
N THR A 81 -6.10 5.44 3.53
CA THR A 81 -6.35 6.84 3.85
C THR A 81 -5.32 7.35 4.84
N GLY A 82 -4.79 8.55 4.61
CA GLY A 82 -3.83 9.15 5.51
C GLY A 82 -3.61 10.63 5.27
N TYR A 83 -2.53 11.14 5.85
CA TYR A 83 -2.15 12.54 5.79
C TYR A 83 -0.64 12.68 5.61
N ASN A 84 -0.22 13.75 4.94
CA ASN A 84 1.20 14.12 4.83
C ASN A 84 1.63 15.10 5.94
N LYS A 85 2.93 15.45 5.96
CA LYS A 85 3.53 16.39 6.93
C LYS A 85 2.85 17.77 6.99
N ASP A 86 2.15 18.17 5.94
CA ASP A 86 1.44 19.46 5.86
C ASP A 86 -0.05 19.31 6.26
N GLY A 87 -0.45 18.14 6.77
CA GLY A 87 -1.82 17.84 7.16
C GLY A 87 -2.76 17.59 5.99
N LYS A 88 -2.25 17.47 4.75
CA LYS A 88 -3.09 17.24 3.57
C LYS A 88 -3.44 15.76 3.43
N LYS A 89 -4.72 15.49 3.16
CA LYS A 89 -5.24 14.13 3.00
C LYS A 89 -4.66 13.47 1.74
N ASN A 90 -4.31 12.19 1.88
CA ASN A 90 -4.08 11.29 0.77
C ASN A 90 -5.01 10.07 0.89
N THR A 91 -5.39 9.51 -0.26
CA THR A 91 -6.22 8.32 -0.37
C THR A 91 -5.63 7.41 -1.42
N GLY A 92 -5.74 6.11 -1.25
CA GLY A 92 -5.23 5.16 -2.22
C GLY A 92 -6.11 3.93 -2.37
N SER A 93 -5.99 3.29 -3.52
CA SER A 93 -6.57 1.98 -3.80
C SER A 93 -5.44 0.99 -4.06
N TRP A 94 -5.59 -0.21 -3.52
CA TRP A 94 -4.64 -1.30 -3.69
C TRP A 94 -5.21 -2.36 -4.63
N GLY A 95 -4.37 -2.86 -5.52
CA GLY A 95 -4.70 -3.94 -6.43
C GLY A 95 -3.45 -4.50 -7.10
N PRO A 96 -3.59 -5.46 -8.01
CA PRO A 96 -2.45 -5.93 -8.79
C PRO A 96 -2.14 -4.96 -9.95
N LYS A 97 -0.85 -4.79 -10.23
CA LYS A 97 -0.37 -4.43 -11.56
C LYS A 97 0.62 -5.50 -11.99
N ASP A 98 0.26 -6.25 -13.03
CA ASP A 98 1.00 -7.44 -13.42
C ASP A 98 1.12 -8.41 -12.21
N GLU A 99 2.33 -8.81 -11.82
CA GLU A 99 2.58 -9.65 -10.65
C GLU A 99 2.89 -8.84 -9.37
N MET A 100 2.77 -7.51 -9.39
CA MET A 100 3.13 -6.65 -8.28
C MET A 100 1.90 -6.21 -7.48
N PRO A 101 1.95 -6.23 -6.14
CA PRO A 101 1.12 -5.35 -5.33
C PRO A 101 1.31 -3.91 -5.81
N PHE A 102 0.21 -3.19 -5.99
CA PHE A 102 0.22 -1.88 -6.58
C PHE A 102 -0.71 -0.92 -5.84
N LEU A 103 -0.19 0.24 -5.49
CA LEU A 103 -0.91 1.33 -4.86
C LEU A 103 -1.12 2.44 -5.89
N LYS A 104 -2.37 2.80 -6.15
CA LYS A 104 -2.71 4.07 -6.80
C LYS A 104 -3.01 5.10 -5.72
N LEU A 105 -2.09 6.04 -5.51
CA LEU A 105 -2.15 7.04 -4.44
C LEU A 105 -2.53 8.40 -5.01
N THR A 106 -3.64 8.95 -4.52
CA THR A 106 -4.10 10.29 -4.82
C THR A 106 -3.85 11.21 -3.63
N SER A 107 -3.22 12.35 -3.88
CA SER A 107 -3.01 13.42 -2.90
C SER A 107 -3.67 14.70 -3.40
N LYS A 108 -4.10 15.57 -2.48
CA LYS A 108 -4.56 16.92 -2.82
C LYS A 108 -3.46 17.95 -2.59
N ASP A 109 -3.31 18.89 -3.51
CA ASP A 109 -2.43 20.04 -3.35
C ASP A 109 -3.07 21.11 -2.44
N GLY A 110 -2.45 22.30 -2.35
CA GLY A 110 -2.95 23.40 -1.52
C GLY A 110 -4.19 24.10 -2.08
N GLU A 111 -4.50 23.88 -3.36
CA GLU A 111 -5.64 24.47 -4.08
C GLU A 111 -6.81 23.48 -4.18
N GLY A 112 -6.59 22.23 -3.74
CA GLY A 112 -7.57 21.16 -3.76
C GLY A 112 -7.53 20.29 -5.03
N ASN A 113 -6.60 20.55 -5.95
CA ASN A 113 -6.42 19.72 -7.13
C ASN A 113 -5.84 18.37 -6.73
N SER A 114 -6.32 17.31 -7.39
CA SER A 114 -5.86 15.96 -7.13
C SER A 114 -4.68 15.63 -8.03
N GLN A 115 -3.65 15.03 -7.45
CA GLN A 115 -2.51 14.45 -8.15
C GLN A 115 -2.45 12.97 -7.80
N THR A 116 -2.32 12.11 -8.80
CA THR A 116 -2.29 10.67 -8.62
C THR A 116 -0.98 10.10 -9.12
N MET A 117 -0.42 9.17 -8.36
CA MET A 117 0.76 8.38 -8.76
C MET A 117 0.49 6.90 -8.54
N GLY A 118 1.20 6.07 -9.29
CA GLY A 118 1.24 4.63 -9.11
C GLY A 118 2.51 4.20 -8.39
N VAL A 119 2.39 3.25 -7.47
CA VAL A 119 3.53 2.68 -6.74
C VAL A 119 3.44 1.15 -6.82
N GLY A 120 4.31 0.55 -7.62
CA GLY A 120 4.49 -0.90 -7.68
C GLY A 120 5.55 -1.37 -6.68
N PHE A 121 5.32 -2.53 -6.08
CA PHE A 121 6.23 -3.14 -5.11
C PHE A 121 6.74 -4.47 -5.65
N ARG A 122 8.05 -4.57 -5.90
CA ARG A 122 8.68 -5.81 -6.38
C ARG A 122 9.68 -6.35 -5.37
N LEU A 123 9.49 -7.58 -4.91
CA LEU A 123 10.47 -8.28 -4.09
C LEU A 123 11.63 -8.72 -4.99
N ILE A 124 12.85 -8.25 -4.72
CA ILE A 124 14.07 -8.70 -5.41
C ILE A 124 14.57 -9.98 -4.73
N ASP A 125 14.71 -9.92 -3.40
CA ASP A 125 15.02 -11.05 -2.51
C ASP A 125 14.47 -10.77 -1.11
N GLU A 126 14.66 -11.69 -0.15
CA GLU A 126 14.14 -11.59 1.22
C GLU A 126 14.43 -10.25 1.94
N ASN A 127 15.49 -9.54 1.54
CA ASN A 127 15.97 -8.32 2.17
C ASN A 127 15.92 -7.09 1.26
N ASN A 128 15.58 -7.23 -0.03
CA ASN A 128 15.61 -6.13 -1.00
C ASN A 128 14.24 -5.98 -1.69
N LEU A 129 13.71 -4.76 -1.65
CA LEU A 129 12.49 -4.31 -2.34
C LEU A 129 12.88 -3.30 -3.41
N GLU A 130 12.23 -3.37 -4.57
CA GLU A 130 12.20 -2.27 -5.53
C GLU A 130 10.82 -1.60 -5.47
N LEU A 131 10.81 -0.29 -5.23
CA LEU A 131 9.66 0.57 -5.50
C LEU A 131 9.73 1.07 -6.93
N GLN A 132 8.63 0.97 -7.66
CA GLN A 132 8.50 1.49 -9.01
C GLN A 132 7.42 2.58 -9.03
N ILE A 133 7.79 3.79 -9.46
CA ILE A 133 6.89 4.93 -9.52
C ILE A 133 6.40 5.10 -10.95
N PHE A 134 5.08 5.15 -11.11
CA PHE A 134 4.40 5.27 -12.40
C PHE A 134 3.56 6.54 -12.46
N ASN A 135 3.63 7.22 -13.60
CA ASN A 135 2.69 8.28 -13.95
C ASN A 135 1.28 7.72 -14.00
N VAL A 136 0.34 8.52 -13.52
CA VAL A 136 -1.09 8.29 -13.68
C VAL A 136 -1.70 9.52 -14.33
N ASP A 137 -2.33 9.33 -15.48
CA ASP A 137 -2.92 10.44 -16.22
C ASP A 137 -4.20 10.97 -15.54
N ALA A 138 -4.76 12.05 -16.09
CA ALA A 138 -5.98 12.67 -15.58
C ALA A 138 -7.22 11.75 -15.61
N ASN A 139 -7.20 10.68 -16.41
CA ASN A 139 -8.27 9.68 -16.48
C ASN A 139 -8.04 8.52 -15.50
N GLY A 140 -6.93 8.51 -14.77
CA GLY A 140 -6.58 7.43 -13.84
C GLY A 140 -5.86 6.25 -14.52
N THR A 141 -5.44 6.39 -15.78
CA THR A 141 -4.67 5.39 -16.51
C THR A 141 -3.24 5.38 -16.01
N VAL A 142 -2.74 4.21 -15.60
CA VAL A 142 -1.35 4.02 -15.19
C VAL A 142 -0.50 3.82 -16.44
N ALA A 143 0.66 4.48 -16.51
CA ALA A 143 1.62 4.25 -17.58
C ALA A 143 2.14 2.81 -17.59
N ASP A 144 2.50 2.30 -18.77
CA ASP A 144 3.01 0.92 -18.91
C ASP A 144 4.35 0.72 -18.21
N PHE A 145 5.19 1.77 -18.19
CA PHE A 145 6.55 1.75 -17.63
C PHE A 145 6.68 2.74 -16.48
N SER A 146 7.49 2.36 -15.48
CA SER A 146 7.84 3.24 -14.37
C SER A 146 8.75 4.37 -14.85
N GLU A 147 8.56 5.58 -14.33
CA GLU A 147 9.47 6.71 -14.56
C GLU A 147 10.74 6.61 -13.74
N PHE A 148 10.63 6.03 -12.55
CA PHE A 148 11.71 5.94 -11.58
C PHE A 148 11.53 4.68 -10.74
N SER A 149 12.66 4.07 -10.34
CA SER A 149 12.65 3.01 -9.36
C SER A 149 13.67 3.26 -8.25
N LEU A 150 13.35 2.75 -7.06
CA LEU A 150 14.16 2.87 -5.84
C LEU A 150 14.31 1.51 -5.19
N GLU A 151 15.54 1.06 -5.03
CA GLU A 151 15.85 -0.10 -4.20
C GLU A 151 15.89 0.28 -2.71
N MET A 152 15.29 -0.57 -1.88
CA MET A 152 15.24 -0.42 -0.43
C MET A 152 15.63 -1.74 0.24
N LYS A 153 16.33 -1.63 1.36
CA LYS A 153 16.75 -2.76 2.20
C LYS A 153 15.83 -2.91 3.40
N SER A 154 15.53 -4.15 3.77
CA SER A 154 14.78 -4.46 4.97
C SER A 154 15.55 -3.99 6.21
N VAL A 155 14.84 -3.39 7.16
CA VAL A 155 15.39 -3.00 8.46
C VAL A 155 15.10 -4.12 9.43
N LYS A 156 16.15 -4.72 10.00
CA LYS A 156 15.97 -5.68 11.10
C LYS A 156 15.22 -5.01 12.24
N ALA A 157 14.19 -5.67 12.75
CA ALA A 157 13.50 -5.20 13.94
C ALA A 157 14.52 -4.97 15.06
N LYS A 158 14.60 -3.75 15.60
CA LYS A 158 15.43 -3.49 16.78
C LYS A 158 14.87 -4.35 17.91
N LYS A 159 15.70 -5.23 18.49
CA LYS A 159 15.34 -5.92 19.74
C LYS A 159 14.98 -4.84 20.75
N LYS A 160 13.76 -4.91 21.31
CA LYS A 160 13.44 -4.14 22.52
C LYS A 160 14.40 -4.65 23.61
N ILE A 161 15.22 -3.75 24.15
CA ILE A 161 16.05 -3.98 25.33
C ILE A 161 15.12 -3.94 26.55
#